data_AF-A0A354T2Z8-F1
#
_entry.id   AF-A0A354T2Z8-F1
#
_cell.length_a   1.000
_cell.length_b   1.000
_cell.length_c   1.000
_cell.angle_alpha   90.00
_cell.angle_beta   90.00
_cell.angle_gamma   90.00
#
_symmetry.space_group_name_H-M   'P 1'
#
loop_
_entity.id
_entity.type
_entity.pdbx_description
1 polymer ?
#
loop_
_entity_poly.entity_id
_entity_poly.type
_entity_poly.pdbx_seq_one_letter_code
_entity_poly.pdbx_strand_id
1 'polypeptide(L)'
;MITSFLIIQCVILVCLFYHITRERKKLGRQITHCTQPRPYHNQLRNPLLSVSGWADRPAHVVISLPKCGGNTLANTVRNAFPRHSVAYVHIISRKGMEHAMNLWLGDRPLASGSQATRGHLNETREVRMMIEEQRERYGRPVGYYLCGVRDPVALAVSGYFQAFTTIEELQKLTVQQVKHEILNVHPVLTKLAFFEGGFDGWFNREILDVLGVDVFNRAFDHEKGHVLFRQGGVNVLVIRQENFDSLPTALGELYDLPARMFPVENANRAQDKVFGRIYKEMVSKLKFEGGLLDELYESRYARHFYTPTELSAFRLRWQQE
;
A
#
# COMPACT_ATOMS: atom_id res chain seq x y z
N MET A 1 9.36 43.36 16.27
CA MET A 1 8.62 42.77 17.41
C MET A 1 7.79 41.52 17.08
N ILE A 2 7.43 41.25 15.82
CA ILE A 2 6.60 40.08 15.43
C ILE A 2 7.45 38.79 15.24
N THR A 3 8.73 38.90 14.90
CA THR A 3 9.63 37.76 14.68
C THR A 3 10.06 37.04 15.97
N SER A 4 10.08 37.73 17.11
CA SER A 4 10.47 37.12 18.39
C SER A 4 9.36 36.28 19.03
N PHE A 5 8.09 36.53 18.69
CA PHE A 5 6.95 35.78 19.25
C PHE A 5 6.76 34.40 18.58
N LEU A 6 7.03 34.27 17.27
CA LEU A 6 6.97 33.00 16.55
C LEU A 6 8.09 32.02 16.96
N ILE A 7 9.28 32.53 17.28
CA ILE A 7 10.40 31.70 17.72
C ILE A 7 10.12 31.11 19.12
N ILE A 8 9.49 31.89 20.00
CA ILE A 8 9.12 31.42 21.35
C ILE A 8 8.00 30.36 21.28
N GLN A 9 7.01 30.51 20.39
CA GLN A 9 5.99 29.46 20.18
C GLN A 9 6.57 28.16 19.59
N CYS A 10 7.53 28.25 18.65
CA CYS A 10 8.23 27.08 18.12
C CYS A 10 9.05 26.34 19.18
N VAL A 11 9.73 27.06 20.08
CA VAL A 11 10.53 26.44 21.16
C VAL A 11 9.63 25.78 22.21
N ILE A 12 8.46 26.36 22.52
CA ILE A 12 7.49 25.77 23.46
C ILE A 12 6.84 24.50 22.88
N LEU A 13 6.53 24.48 21.57
CA LEU A 13 6.02 23.30 20.86
C LEU A 13 7.04 22.15 20.78
N VAL A 14 8.32 22.47 20.55
CA VAL A 14 9.41 21.47 20.56
C VAL A 14 9.64 20.92 21.97
N CYS A 15 9.51 21.76 23.01
CA CYS A 15 9.62 21.32 24.42
C CYS A 15 8.43 20.45 24.86
N LEU A 16 7.20 20.75 24.43
CA LEU A 16 6.04 19.86 24.67
C LEU A 16 6.20 18.51 23.94
N PHE A 17 6.73 18.52 22.71
CA PHE A 17 7.00 17.32 21.92
C PHE A 17 8.08 16.43 22.56
N TYR A 18 9.12 17.04 23.15
CA TYR A 18 10.16 16.34 23.91
C TYR A 18 9.62 15.75 25.23
N HIS A 19 8.68 16.43 25.90
CA HIS A 19 8.10 15.92 27.14
C HIS A 19 7.14 14.75 26.91
N ILE A 20 6.29 14.82 25.88
CA ILE A 20 5.33 13.73 25.55
C ILE A 20 6.05 12.46 25.08
N THR A 21 7.13 12.59 24.30
CA THR A 21 7.93 11.43 23.84
C THR A 21 8.80 10.84 24.96
N ARG A 22 9.25 11.65 25.92
CA ARG A 22 10.05 11.19 27.08
C ARG A 22 9.19 10.56 28.17
N GLU A 23 7.98 11.06 28.41
CA GLU A 23 6.99 10.43 29.31
C GLU A 23 6.50 9.09 28.75
N ARG A 24 6.31 8.95 27.42
CA ARG A 24 6.04 7.66 26.75
C ARG A 24 7.15 6.61 26.97
N LYS A 25 8.42 7.03 27.17
CA LYS A 25 9.53 6.11 27.51
C LYS A 25 9.60 5.77 29.01
N LYS A 26 9.09 6.63 29.90
CA LYS A 26 9.11 6.38 31.35
C LYS A 26 7.95 5.48 31.82
N LEU A 27 6.77 5.59 31.21
CA LEU A 27 5.60 4.79 31.56
C LEU A 27 5.58 3.35 30.98
N GLY A 28 6.57 2.97 30.17
CA GLY A 28 6.63 1.66 29.49
C GLY A 28 7.54 0.59 30.11
N ARG A 29 8.11 0.82 31.31
CA ARG A 29 8.91 -0.18 32.03
C ARG A 29 8.09 -0.89 33.12
N GLN A 30 7.09 -1.65 32.71
CA GLN A 30 6.74 -2.89 33.40
C GLN A 30 6.52 -3.96 32.33
N ILE A 31 7.55 -4.77 32.15
CA ILE A 31 7.54 -5.95 31.29
C ILE A 31 6.73 -7.00 32.04
N THR A 32 5.52 -7.29 31.59
CA THR A 32 4.88 -8.57 31.85
C THR A 32 4.97 -9.40 30.57
N HIS A 33 5.72 -10.50 30.67
CA HIS A 33 5.84 -11.52 29.64
C HIS A 33 4.45 -12.05 29.28
N CYS A 34 3.94 -11.66 28.11
CA CYS A 34 2.84 -12.36 27.47
C CYS A 34 3.41 -13.16 26.29
N THR A 35 3.80 -14.40 26.58
CA THR A 35 4.20 -15.41 25.60
C THR A 35 2.95 -15.95 24.90
N GLN A 36 2.47 -15.25 23.88
CA GLN A 36 1.54 -15.79 22.89
C GLN A 36 2.04 -15.40 21.50
N PRO A 37 2.51 -16.35 20.67
CA PRO A 37 2.98 -16.04 19.33
C PRO A 37 1.82 -15.57 18.45
N ARG A 38 1.99 -14.42 17.79
CA ARG A 38 1.04 -13.91 16.80
C ARG A 38 0.88 -14.95 15.67
N PRO A 39 -0.33 -15.22 15.15
CA PRO A 39 -0.54 -16.22 14.10
C PRO A 39 0.02 -15.82 12.72
N TYR A 40 0.62 -14.63 12.58
CA TYR A 40 1.15 -14.14 11.30
C TYR A 40 2.59 -14.55 11.00
N HIS A 41 3.28 -15.25 11.91
CA HIS A 41 4.72 -15.56 11.76
C HIS A 41 5.05 -16.99 11.32
N ASN A 42 4.07 -17.86 11.05
CA ASN A 42 4.33 -19.27 10.71
C ASN A 42 4.18 -19.64 9.23
N GLN A 43 4.04 -18.68 8.31
CA GLN A 43 4.09 -18.97 6.85
C GLN A 43 5.36 -18.47 6.13
N LEU A 44 6.31 -17.86 6.85
CA LEU A 44 7.62 -17.45 6.29
C LEU A 44 8.78 -18.29 6.82
N ARG A 45 8.59 -19.61 6.85
CA ARG A 45 9.70 -20.56 6.79
C ARG A 45 9.54 -21.41 5.55
N ASN A 46 9.81 -20.81 4.40
CA ASN A 46 10.35 -21.59 3.29
C ASN A 46 11.84 -21.25 3.22
N PRO A 47 12.70 -21.99 3.95
CA PRO A 47 14.12 -21.79 3.84
C PRO A 47 14.53 -22.26 2.44
N LEU A 48 15.06 -21.35 1.63
CA LEU A 48 15.62 -21.63 0.31
C LEU A 48 14.58 -21.93 -0.77
N LEU A 49 13.82 -20.92 -1.19
CA LEU A 49 13.57 -20.81 -2.63
C LEU A 49 14.87 -20.28 -3.24
N SER A 50 15.75 -21.19 -3.65
CA SER A 50 16.86 -20.80 -4.51
C SER A 50 16.30 -20.07 -5.73
N VAL A 51 16.98 -18.99 -6.12
CA VAL A 51 16.66 -18.19 -7.31
C VAL A 51 16.48 -19.08 -8.56
N SER A 52 17.09 -20.27 -8.55
CA SER A 52 16.97 -21.29 -9.60
C SER A 52 15.55 -21.83 -9.88
N GLY A 53 14.56 -21.60 -9.01
CA GLY A 53 13.17 -22.05 -9.25
C GLY A 53 12.34 -21.14 -10.18
N TRP A 54 12.78 -19.89 -10.40
CA TRP A 54 12.00 -18.87 -11.10
C TRP A 54 12.32 -18.76 -12.59
N ALA A 55 13.55 -19.09 -13.00
CA ALA A 55 13.99 -18.92 -14.37
C ALA A 55 13.11 -19.69 -15.38
N ASP A 56 12.61 -20.85 -15.00
CA ASP A 56 11.86 -21.76 -15.89
C ASP A 56 10.33 -21.57 -15.85
N ARG A 57 9.82 -20.57 -15.12
CA ARG A 57 8.38 -20.28 -15.03
C ARG A 57 8.09 -18.79 -15.19
N PRO A 58 6.91 -18.43 -15.74
CA PRO A 58 6.48 -17.03 -15.75
C PRO A 58 6.48 -16.45 -14.33
N ALA A 59 6.94 -15.22 -14.19
CA ALA A 59 6.84 -14.51 -12.91
C ALA A 59 5.39 -14.34 -12.49
N HIS A 60 5.06 -14.49 -11.20
CA HIS A 60 3.78 -14.05 -10.65
C HIS A 60 4.06 -13.03 -9.55
N VAL A 61 3.79 -11.76 -9.82
CA VAL A 61 4.16 -10.66 -8.93
C VAL A 61 2.95 -9.77 -8.70
N VAL A 62 2.55 -9.65 -7.44
CA VAL A 62 1.67 -8.55 -7.02
C VAL A 62 2.56 -7.35 -6.72
N ILE A 63 2.51 -6.34 -7.60
CA ILE A 63 3.19 -5.06 -7.45
C ILE A 63 2.13 -3.97 -7.34
N SER A 64 1.91 -3.47 -6.12
CA SER A 64 0.78 -2.60 -5.84
C SER A 64 1.16 -1.48 -4.88
N LEU A 65 0.48 -0.35 -4.99
CA LEU A 65 0.48 0.65 -3.93
C LEU A 65 0.08 -0.01 -2.59
N PRO A 66 0.67 0.41 -1.46
CA PRO A 66 0.26 -0.10 -0.15
C PRO A 66 -1.22 0.15 0.06
N LYS A 67 -1.87 -0.77 0.79
CA LYS A 67 -3.28 -0.68 1.18
C LYS A 67 -4.30 -0.68 0.04
N CYS A 68 -3.92 -1.20 -1.14
CA CYS A 68 -4.81 -1.47 -2.27
C CYS A 68 -5.15 -2.97 -2.41
N GLY A 69 -5.26 -3.69 -1.30
CA GLY A 69 -5.71 -5.08 -1.32
C GLY A 69 -4.69 -6.12 -1.81
N GLY A 70 -3.39 -5.80 -1.84
CA GLY A 70 -2.35 -6.70 -2.37
C GLY A 70 -2.28 -8.09 -1.72
N ASN A 71 -2.63 -8.24 -0.43
CA ASN A 71 -2.73 -9.56 0.20
C ASN A 71 -3.89 -10.40 -0.36
N THR A 72 -5.04 -9.79 -0.64
CA THR A 72 -6.16 -10.50 -1.29
C THR A 72 -5.77 -10.94 -2.69
N LEU A 73 -5.12 -10.07 -3.47
CA LEU A 73 -4.59 -10.42 -4.80
C LEU A 73 -3.61 -11.59 -4.70
N ALA A 74 -2.60 -11.48 -3.84
CA ALA A 74 -1.55 -12.48 -3.73
C ALA A 74 -2.09 -13.84 -3.24
N ASN A 75 -2.94 -13.84 -2.22
CA ASN A 75 -3.49 -15.09 -1.67
C ASN A 75 -4.45 -15.77 -2.65
N THR A 76 -5.27 -14.99 -3.37
CA THR A 76 -6.16 -15.54 -4.42
C THR A 76 -5.34 -16.24 -5.51
N VAL A 77 -4.23 -15.63 -5.97
CA VAL A 77 -3.35 -16.23 -6.97
C VAL A 77 -2.57 -17.43 -6.41
N ARG A 78 -2.06 -17.37 -5.17
CA ARG A 78 -1.37 -18.50 -4.52
C ARG A 78 -2.27 -19.72 -4.40
N ASN A 79 -3.55 -19.53 -4.06
CA ASN A 79 -4.51 -20.62 -3.94
C ASN A 79 -4.85 -21.23 -5.30
N ALA A 80 -4.97 -20.41 -6.35
CA ALA A 80 -5.16 -20.90 -7.71
C ALA A 80 -3.93 -21.67 -8.24
N PHE A 81 -2.73 -21.30 -7.79
CA PHE A 81 -1.47 -21.85 -8.28
C PHE A 81 -0.53 -22.31 -7.14
N PRO A 82 -0.87 -23.36 -6.39
CA PRO A 82 -0.13 -23.77 -5.18
C PRO A 82 1.31 -24.23 -5.43
N ARG A 83 1.66 -24.51 -6.69
CA ARG A 83 3.02 -24.89 -7.10
C ARG A 83 3.83 -23.73 -7.66
N HIS A 84 3.23 -22.55 -7.84
CA HIS A 84 3.90 -21.37 -8.37
C HIS A 84 4.25 -20.42 -7.22
N SER A 85 5.42 -19.82 -7.30
CA SER A 85 5.80 -18.77 -6.38
C SER A 85 5.10 -17.47 -6.76
N VAL A 86 4.44 -16.83 -5.80
CA VAL A 86 3.75 -15.55 -5.98
C VAL A 86 4.34 -14.56 -4.98
N ALA A 87 5.01 -13.54 -5.49
CA ALA A 87 5.59 -12.48 -4.66
C ALA A 87 4.60 -11.33 -4.45
N TYR A 88 4.69 -10.64 -3.32
CA TYR A 88 3.92 -9.42 -3.07
C TYR A 88 4.81 -8.30 -2.55
N VAL A 89 4.99 -7.30 -3.41
CA VAL A 89 5.91 -6.18 -3.18
C VAL A 89 5.24 -4.84 -3.52
N HIS A 90 5.82 -3.76 -3.00
CA HIS A 90 5.33 -2.38 -3.25
C HIS A 90 6.21 -1.60 -4.23
N ILE A 91 7.39 -2.11 -4.50
CA ILE A 91 8.45 -1.50 -5.28
C ILE A 91 9.22 -2.62 -5.97
N ILE A 92 9.72 -2.35 -7.18
CA ILE A 92 10.58 -3.25 -7.96
C ILE A 92 11.65 -2.48 -8.74
N SER A 93 11.54 -1.16 -8.84
CA SER A 93 12.51 -0.29 -9.49
C SER A 93 13.75 -0.05 -8.60
N ARG A 94 14.91 0.17 -9.22
CA ARG A 94 16.14 0.53 -8.48
C ARG A 94 15.95 1.83 -7.71
N LYS A 95 15.42 2.86 -8.37
CA LYS A 95 15.09 4.15 -7.77
C LYS A 95 14.08 4.02 -6.62
N GLY A 96 13.07 3.17 -6.77
CA GLY A 96 12.08 2.88 -5.73
C GLY A 96 12.68 2.19 -4.51
N MET A 97 13.61 1.24 -4.71
CA MET A 97 14.37 0.61 -3.62
C MET A 97 15.27 1.62 -2.88
N GLU A 98 16.00 2.46 -3.60
CA GLU A 98 16.82 3.53 -3.01
C GLU A 98 15.96 4.48 -2.17
N HIS A 99 14.82 4.89 -2.72
CA HIS A 99 13.87 5.77 -2.05
C HIS A 99 13.31 5.13 -0.77
N ALA A 100 12.89 3.87 -0.84
CA ALA A 100 12.40 3.12 0.31
C ALA A 100 13.48 2.91 1.37
N MET A 101 14.73 2.65 0.97
CA MET A 101 15.86 2.56 1.91
C MET A 101 16.08 3.88 2.64
N ASN A 102 16.05 5.02 1.94
CA ASN A 102 16.20 6.35 2.55
C ASN A 102 15.04 6.66 3.52
N LEU A 103 13.80 6.37 3.12
CA LEU A 103 12.62 6.63 3.96
C LEU A 103 12.54 5.70 5.17
N TRP A 104 12.85 4.42 5.00
CA TRP A 104 12.59 3.41 6.02
C TRP A 104 13.80 3.13 6.91
N LEU A 105 15.02 3.43 6.44
CA LEU A 105 16.28 3.15 7.15
C LEU A 105 17.14 4.40 7.40
N GLY A 106 16.72 5.59 6.96
CA GLY A 106 17.42 6.86 7.21
C GLY A 106 17.23 7.44 8.62
N ASP A 107 17.69 8.67 8.84
CA ASP A 107 17.87 9.35 10.17
C ASP A 107 16.61 9.50 11.04
N ARG A 108 15.42 9.24 10.49
CA ARG A 108 14.15 9.19 11.22
C ARG A 108 13.39 7.91 10.84
N PRO A 109 13.82 6.73 11.32
CA PRO A 109 13.13 5.49 11.01
C PRO A 109 11.69 5.56 11.55
N LEU A 110 10.72 5.15 10.74
CA LEU A 110 9.37 4.86 11.24
C LEU A 110 9.50 3.81 12.34
N ALA A 111 9.22 4.20 13.59
CA ALA A 111 9.57 3.45 14.80
C ALA A 111 8.86 2.08 14.95
N SER A 112 7.94 1.74 14.04
CA SER A 112 7.17 0.51 14.05
C SER A 112 7.29 -0.24 12.71
N GLY A 113 8.40 -0.95 12.49
CA GLY A 113 8.44 -1.89 11.35
C GLY A 113 9.76 -2.51 10.90
N SER A 114 10.89 -2.31 11.58
CA SER A 114 12.22 -2.65 11.02
C SER A 114 12.33 -4.08 10.45
N GLN A 115 11.68 -5.09 11.02
CA GLN A 115 11.71 -6.46 10.49
C GLN A 115 10.77 -6.67 9.27
N ALA A 116 9.53 -6.18 9.32
CA ALA A 116 8.59 -6.32 8.19
C ALA A 116 9.06 -5.51 6.97
N THR A 117 9.58 -4.31 7.22
CA THR A 117 10.24 -3.45 6.24
C THR A 117 11.45 -4.13 5.62
N ARG A 118 12.36 -4.72 6.43
CA ARG A 118 13.51 -5.48 5.92
C ARG A 118 13.07 -6.72 5.13
N GLY A 119 12.01 -7.40 5.58
CA GLY A 119 11.42 -8.52 4.86
C GLY A 119 10.94 -8.11 3.46
N HIS A 120 10.17 -7.02 3.36
CA HIS A 120 9.74 -6.49 2.07
C HIS A 120 10.89 -6.03 1.17
N LEU A 121 11.95 -5.43 1.72
CA LEU A 121 13.14 -5.06 0.93
C LEU A 121 13.88 -6.29 0.40
N ASN A 122 13.96 -7.38 1.19
CA ASN A 122 14.57 -8.63 0.72
C ASN A 122 13.74 -9.28 -0.38
N GLU A 123 12.42 -9.40 -0.19
CA GLU A 123 11.51 -9.94 -1.22
C GLU A 123 11.56 -9.08 -2.50
N THR A 124 11.63 -7.76 -2.35
CA THR A 124 11.82 -6.84 -3.49
C THR A 124 13.10 -7.13 -4.26
N ARG A 125 14.22 -7.38 -3.57
CA ARG A 125 15.49 -7.71 -4.22
C ARG A 125 15.39 -9.02 -4.99
N GLU A 126 14.76 -10.03 -4.42
CA GLU A 126 14.52 -11.33 -5.09
C GLU A 126 13.65 -11.17 -6.34
N VAL A 127 12.55 -10.44 -6.23
CA VAL A 127 11.67 -10.14 -7.38
C VAL A 127 12.44 -9.37 -8.46
N ARG A 128 13.27 -8.39 -8.07
CA ARG A 128 14.06 -7.63 -9.05
C ARG A 128 15.08 -8.51 -9.76
N MET A 129 15.81 -9.37 -9.04
CA MET A 129 16.74 -10.30 -9.67
C MET A 129 16.02 -11.20 -10.68
N MET A 130 14.89 -11.77 -10.30
CA MET A 130 14.06 -12.57 -11.20
C MET A 130 13.61 -11.78 -12.44
N ILE A 131 13.16 -10.53 -12.29
CA ILE A 131 12.77 -9.66 -13.42
C ILE A 131 13.94 -9.44 -14.39
N GLU A 132 15.16 -9.25 -13.88
CA GLU A 132 16.36 -9.09 -14.71
C GLU A 132 16.73 -10.40 -15.42
N GLU A 133 16.62 -11.55 -14.76
CA GLU A 133 16.83 -12.86 -15.38
C GLU A 133 15.84 -13.10 -16.53
N GLN A 134 14.57 -12.74 -16.36
CA GLN A 134 13.57 -12.81 -17.43
C GLN A 134 13.95 -11.88 -18.60
N ARG A 135 14.43 -10.66 -18.30
CA ARG A 135 14.90 -9.71 -19.31
C ARG A 135 16.11 -10.24 -20.09
N GLU A 136 17.07 -10.83 -19.41
CA GLU A 136 18.25 -11.44 -20.04
C GLU A 136 17.86 -12.61 -20.95
N ARG A 137 16.96 -13.48 -20.47
CA ARG A 137 16.52 -14.68 -21.20
C ARG A 137 15.59 -14.37 -22.39
N TYR A 138 14.65 -13.44 -22.22
CA TYR A 138 13.56 -13.22 -23.18
C TYR A 138 13.55 -11.81 -23.81
N GLY A 139 14.53 -10.96 -23.48
CA GLY A 139 14.58 -9.56 -23.89
C GLY A 139 13.55 -8.65 -23.21
N ARG A 140 12.81 -9.17 -22.23
CA ARG A 140 11.69 -8.48 -21.54
C ARG A 140 11.30 -9.20 -20.24
N PRO A 141 10.61 -8.55 -19.30
CA PRO A 141 10.23 -9.15 -18.03
C PRO A 141 8.96 -10.01 -18.17
N VAL A 142 9.10 -11.21 -18.75
CA VAL A 142 7.96 -12.12 -18.98
C VAL A 142 7.31 -12.53 -17.66
N GLY A 143 5.99 -12.40 -17.57
CA GLY A 143 5.26 -12.76 -16.36
C GLY A 143 3.84 -12.19 -16.29
N TYR A 144 3.24 -12.41 -15.12
CA TYR A 144 1.94 -11.93 -14.68
C TYR A 144 2.13 -10.97 -13.50
N TYR A 145 1.74 -9.72 -13.70
CA TYR A 145 1.89 -8.63 -12.75
C TYR A 145 0.51 -8.10 -12.36
N LEU A 146 0.26 -7.96 -11.06
CA LEU A 146 -1.04 -7.54 -10.54
C LEU A 146 -0.86 -6.28 -9.69
N CYS A 147 -1.63 -5.24 -10.02
CA CYS A 147 -1.59 -3.95 -9.34
C CYS A 147 -2.98 -3.58 -8.83
N GLY A 148 -3.10 -3.41 -7.52
CA GLY A 148 -4.30 -2.83 -6.91
C GLY A 148 -4.25 -1.31 -6.93
N VAL A 149 -5.39 -0.69 -7.20
CA VAL A 149 -5.62 0.75 -7.02
C VAL A 149 -6.80 0.98 -6.08
N ARG A 150 -6.89 2.16 -5.48
CA ARG A 150 -7.90 2.50 -4.46
C ARG A 150 -8.17 4.00 -4.40
N ASP A 151 -9.35 4.39 -3.90
CA ASP A 151 -9.66 5.78 -3.51
C ASP A 151 -8.48 6.38 -2.73
N PRO A 152 -7.87 7.49 -3.21
CA PRO A 152 -6.73 8.13 -2.57
C PRO A 152 -6.91 8.41 -1.07
N VAL A 153 -8.10 8.87 -0.67
CA VAL A 153 -8.38 9.18 0.74
C VAL A 153 -8.51 7.90 1.55
N ALA A 154 -9.24 6.91 1.05
CA ALA A 154 -9.33 5.60 1.71
C ALA A 154 -7.96 4.90 1.84
N LEU A 155 -7.09 5.03 0.84
CA LEU A 155 -5.72 4.54 0.86
C LEU A 155 -4.93 5.19 2.00
N ALA A 156 -4.98 6.53 2.09
CA ALA A 156 -4.32 7.28 3.14
C ALA A 156 -4.79 6.92 4.55
N VAL A 157 -6.11 6.95 4.76
CA VAL A 157 -6.74 6.59 6.03
C VAL A 157 -6.34 5.15 6.40
N SER A 158 -6.40 4.22 5.45
CA SER A 158 -6.02 2.84 5.68
C SER A 158 -4.52 2.66 5.99
N GLY A 159 -3.66 3.49 5.41
CA GLY A 159 -2.23 3.53 5.71
C GLY A 159 -1.98 3.98 7.15
N TYR A 160 -2.68 5.02 7.60
CA TYR A 160 -2.52 5.54 8.96
C TYR A 160 -2.88 4.48 10.00
N PHE A 161 -4.04 3.83 9.82
CA PHE A 161 -4.48 2.78 10.73
C PHE A 161 -3.65 1.48 10.66
N GLN A 162 -2.74 1.33 9.69
CA GLN A 162 -1.83 0.18 9.61
C GLN A 162 -0.76 0.22 10.73
N ALA A 163 -0.41 1.40 11.22
CA ALA A 163 0.64 1.58 12.23
C ALA A 163 0.22 1.09 13.63
N PHE A 164 -1.07 0.95 13.89
CA PHE A 164 -1.62 0.57 15.18
C PHE A 164 -1.65 -0.94 15.36
N THR A 165 -1.28 -1.38 16.56
CA THR A 165 -1.25 -2.81 16.89
C THR A 165 -2.20 -3.19 18.01
N THR A 166 -2.68 -2.23 18.80
CA THR A 166 -3.61 -2.49 19.91
C THR A 166 -4.82 -1.55 19.94
N ILE A 167 -5.87 -1.98 20.63
CA ILE A 167 -7.08 -1.17 20.86
C ILE A 167 -6.75 0.05 21.73
N GLU A 168 -5.93 -0.14 22.76
CA GLU A 168 -5.62 0.87 23.76
C GLU A 168 -4.86 2.06 23.17
N GLU A 169 -4.09 1.85 22.11
CA GLU A 169 -3.44 2.91 21.34
C GLU A 169 -4.49 3.78 20.63
N LEU A 170 -5.47 3.15 19.98
CA LEU A 170 -6.49 3.83 19.19
C LEU A 170 -7.54 4.55 20.06
N GLN A 171 -7.95 3.96 21.19
CA GLN A 171 -8.95 4.56 22.09
C GLN A 171 -8.47 5.87 22.74
N LYS A 172 -7.16 6.08 22.82
CA LYS A 172 -6.57 7.31 23.37
C LYS A 172 -6.62 8.49 22.40
N LEU A 173 -6.97 8.25 21.13
CA LEU A 173 -6.97 9.27 20.09
C LEU A 173 -8.38 9.80 19.84
N THR A 174 -8.48 11.11 19.76
CA THR A 174 -9.66 11.81 19.26
C THR A 174 -9.68 11.84 17.74
N VAL A 175 -10.85 12.03 17.14
CA VAL A 175 -11.00 12.21 15.68
C VAL A 175 -10.15 13.38 15.17
N GLN A 176 -10.05 14.46 15.95
CA GLN A 176 -9.24 15.63 15.57
C GLN A 176 -7.73 15.33 15.58
N GLN A 177 -7.26 14.54 16.56
CA GLN A 177 -5.86 14.08 16.58
C GLN A 177 -5.58 13.18 15.37
N VAL A 178 -6.46 12.22 15.08
CA VAL A 178 -6.31 11.35 13.90
C VAL A 178 -6.32 12.17 12.60
N LYS A 179 -7.25 13.12 12.44
CA LYS A 179 -7.30 14.03 11.29
C LYS A 179 -5.99 14.80 11.17
N HIS A 180 -5.52 15.41 12.26
CA HIS A 180 -4.26 16.16 12.28
C HIS A 180 -3.06 15.29 11.90
N GLU A 181 -2.96 14.06 12.41
CA GLU A 181 -1.87 13.15 12.08
C GLU A 181 -1.95 12.66 10.63
N ILE A 182 -3.14 12.36 10.12
CA ILE A 182 -3.34 12.03 8.71
C ILE A 182 -2.93 13.18 7.79
N LEU A 183 -3.21 14.43 8.16
CA LEU A 183 -2.92 15.65 7.39
C LEU A 183 -1.52 16.23 7.55
N ASN A 184 -0.80 15.91 8.62
CA ASN A 184 0.53 16.49 8.86
C ASN A 184 1.66 15.46 8.97
N VAL A 185 1.35 14.20 9.28
CA VAL A 185 2.34 13.16 9.57
C VAL A 185 2.26 12.01 8.56
N HIS A 186 1.09 11.71 7.99
CA HIS A 186 0.93 10.51 7.18
C HIS A 186 1.43 10.68 5.72
N PRO A 187 2.47 9.94 5.29
CA PRO A 187 3.17 10.15 4.03
C PRO A 187 2.37 9.82 2.75
N VAL A 188 1.07 9.52 2.88
CA VAL A 188 0.18 9.36 1.72
C VAL A 188 -0.51 10.68 1.35
N LEU A 189 -0.83 11.56 2.33
CA LEU A 189 -1.52 12.84 2.05
C LEU A 189 -0.62 14.06 2.19
N THR A 190 0.38 14.00 3.07
CA THR A 190 1.04 15.22 3.58
C THR A 190 2.28 15.62 2.79
N LYS A 191 2.74 14.67 1.98
CA LYS A 191 3.64 14.77 0.85
C LYS A 191 3.53 13.39 0.24
N LEU A 192 3.54 13.33 -1.08
CA LEU A 192 3.78 12.15 -1.89
C LEU A 192 5.17 11.54 -1.58
N ALA A 193 5.66 11.58 -0.34
CA ALA A 193 7.03 11.26 0.02
C ALA A 193 7.32 9.77 -0.12
N PHE A 194 6.33 8.88 -0.18
CA PHE A 194 6.53 7.50 -0.63
C PHE A 194 6.71 7.37 -2.15
N PHE A 195 6.26 8.38 -2.88
CA PHE A 195 6.17 8.42 -4.33
C PHE A 195 6.71 9.76 -4.83
N GLU A 196 8.03 9.93 -4.89
CA GLU A 196 8.59 11.10 -5.60
C GLU A 196 7.85 11.26 -6.95
N GLY A 197 7.16 12.39 -7.16
CA GLY A 197 6.26 12.57 -8.33
C GLY A 197 4.82 12.03 -8.21
N GLY A 198 4.35 11.70 -7.01
CA GLY A 198 2.98 11.24 -6.75
C GLY A 198 2.65 9.84 -7.24
N PHE A 199 1.35 9.51 -7.27
CA PHE A 199 0.87 8.25 -7.82
C PHE A 199 1.43 8.01 -9.22
N ASP A 200 1.41 9.05 -10.07
CA ASP A 200 2.02 9.05 -11.40
C ASP A 200 3.51 8.66 -11.35
N GLY A 201 4.28 9.28 -10.47
CA GLY A 201 5.70 8.95 -10.28
C GLY A 201 5.92 7.49 -9.84
N TRP A 202 5.02 6.91 -9.05
CA TRP A 202 5.09 5.49 -8.70
C TRP A 202 4.81 4.59 -9.90
N PHE A 203 3.72 4.84 -10.65
CA PHE A 203 3.41 4.05 -11.85
C PHE A 203 4.52 4.15 -12.89
N ASN A 204 5.09 5.34 -13.07
CA ASN A 204 6.20 5.53 -13.99
C ASN A 204 7.41 4.70 -13.56
N ARG A 205 7.87 4.84 -12.30
CA ARG A 205 9.05 4.11 -11.84
C ARG A 205 8.85 2.60 -11.75
N GLU A 206 7.74 2.16 -11.18
CA GLU A 206 7.56 0.76 -10.81
C GLU A 206 6.95 -0.07 -11.93
N ILE A 207 6.11 0.51 -12.78
CA ILE A 207 5.39 -0.21 -13.84
C ILE A 207 5.92 0.15 -15.23
N LEU A 208 6.00 1.44 -15.58
CA LEU A 208 6.48 1.85 -16.90
C LEU A 208 7.97 1.52 -17.08
N ASP A 209 8.84 2.01 -16.21
CA ASP A 209 10.30 1.85 -16.36
C ASP A 209 10.73 0.37 -16.23
N VAL A 210 10.02 -0.41 -15.40
CA VAL A 210 10.41 -1.81 -15.11
C VAL A 210 9.66 -2.83 -15.96
N LEU A 211 8.43 -2.58 -16.40
CA LEU A 211 7.63 -3.53 -17.18
C LEU A 211 7.35 -3.05 -18.61
N GLY A 212 7.62 -1.79 -18.93
CA GLY A 212 7.35 -1.19 -20.23
C GLY A 212 5.86 -0.86 -20.44
N VAL A 213 5.06 -0.78 -19.37
CA VAL A 213 3.61 -0.59 -19.44
C VAL A 213 3.23 0.79 -18.93
N ASP A 214 2.74 1.65 -19.81
CA ASP A 214 2.12 2.93 -19.42
C ASP A 214 0.66 2.69 -19.07
N VAL A 215 0.38 2.61 -17.77
CA VAL A 215 -0.97 2.37 -17.23
C VAL A 215 -1.93 3.47 -17.65
N PHE A 216 -1.47 4.71 -17.78
CA PHE A 216 -2.33 5.85 -18.06
C PHE A 216 -2.58 6.09 -19.55
N ASN A 217 -1.90 5.36 -20.44
CA ASN A 217 -2.04 5.50 -21.89
C ASN A 217 -3.22 4.71 -22.48
N ARG A 218 -3.93 3.92 -21.67
CA ARG A 218 -5.16 3.23 -22.08
C ARG A 218 -6.32 3.63 -21.19
N ALA A 219 -7.50 3.83 -21.76
CA ALA A 219 -8.70 4.06 -20.97
C ALA A 219 -8.94 2.91 -19.98
N PHE A 220 -9.30 3.26 -18.74
CA PHE A 220 -9.71 2.30 -17.74
C PHE A 220 -11.19 1.93 -17.96
N ASP A 221 -11.51 0.64 -17.92
CA ASP A 221 -12.89 0.17 -18.01
C ASP A 221 -13.54 0.32 -16.63
N HIS A 222 -14.24 1.45 -16.43
CA HIS A 222 -14.89 1.75 -15.16
C HIS A 222 -16.06 0.81 -14.83
N GLU A 223 -16.69 0.19 -15.84
CA GLU A 223 -17.77 -0.78 -15.62
C GLU A 223 -17.22 -2.10 -15.09
N LYS A 224 -16.13 -2.61 -15.70
CA LYS A 224 -15.45 -3.82 -15.22
C LYS A 224 -14.70 -3.59 -13.91
N GLY A 225 -14.15 -2.39 -13.73
CA GLY A 225 -13.32 -2.03 -12.59
C GLY A 225 -11.88 -2.55 -12.68
N HIS A 226 -11.43 -2.96 -13.88
CA HIS A 226 -10.06 -3.38 -14.16
C HIS A 226 -9.65 -3.12 -15.62
N VAL A 227 -8.34 -3.13 -15.87
CA VAL A 227 -7.76 -3.07 -17.22
C VAL A 227 -6.61 -4.08 -17.34
N LEU A 228 -6.45 -4.62 -18.55
CA LEU A 228 -5.40 -5.58 -18.90
C LEU A 228 -4.45 -5.02 -19.96
N PHE A 229 -3.16 -5.20 -19.71
CA PHE A 229 -2.09 -4.93 -20.66
C PHE A 229 -1.40 -6.24 -21.00
N ARG A 230 -1.26 -6.53 -22.29
CA ARG A 230 -0.56 -7.71 -22.80
C ARG A 230 0.43 -7.27 -23.86
N GLN A 231 1.72 -7.40 -23.58
CA GLN A 231 2.78 -7.06 -24.53
C GLN A 231 3.84 -8.15 -24.54
N GLY A 232 3.66 -9.09 -25.46
CA GLY A 232 4.57 -10.20 -25.75
C GLY A 232 5.13 -10.88 -24.51
N GLY A 233 4.24 -11.42 -23.66
CA GLY A 233 4.60 -12.17 -22.45
C GLY A 233 4.63 -11.34 -21.16
N VAL A 234 4.59 -10.00 -21.25
CA VAL A 234 4.33 -9.13 -20.09
C VAL A 234 2.83 -8.94 -19.96
N ASN A 235 2.22 -9.50 -18.91
CA ASN A 235 0.79 -9.42 -18.65
C ASN A 235 0.57 -8.63 -17.36
N VAL A 236 -0.09 -7.47 -17.44
CA VAL A 236 -0.35 -6.61 -16.29
C VAL A 236 -1.86 -6.43 -16.10
N LEU A 237 -2.34 -6.78 -14.91
CA LEU A 237 -3.69 -6.47 -14.45
C LEU A 237 -3.63 -5.28 -13.50
N VAL A 238 -4.43 -4.25 -13.77
CA VAL A 238 -4.69 -3.15 -12.82
C VAL A 238 -6.17 -3.22 -12.44
N ILE A 239 -6.46 -3.32 -11.14
CA ILE A 239 -7.82 -3.50 -10.63
C ILE A 239 -8.10 -2.61 -9.42
N ARG A 240 -9.29 -2.02 -9.36
CA ARG A 240 -9.76 -1.27 -8.20
C ARG A 240 -10.07 -2.20 -7.04
N GLN A 241 -9.59 -1.85 -5.84
CA GLN A 241 -9.95 -2.56 -4.62
C GLN A 241 -11.46 -2.51 -4.37
N GLU A 242 -12.13 -1.43 -4.78
CA GLU A 242 -13.59 -1.29 -4.72
C GLU A 242 -14.33 -2.34 -5.58
N ASN A 243 -13.66 -2.98 -6.54
CA ASN A 243 -14.22 -3.99 -7.44
C ASN A 243 -13.69 -5.40 -7.18
N PHE A 244 -13.17 -5.72 -5.99
CA PHE A 244 -12.67 -7.08 -5.73
C PHE A 244 -13.73 -8.19 -5.78
N ASP A 245 -15.02 -7.84 -5.76
CA ASP A 245 -16.08 -8.81 -6.04
C ASP A 245 -16.00 -9.35 -7.49
N SER A 246 -15.44 -8.58 -8.45
CA SER A 246 -15.16 -9.02 -9.82
C SER A 246 -13.75 -9.58 -10.02
N LEU A 247 -12.93 -9.69 -8.95
CA LEU A 247 -11.56 -10.21 -9.02
C LEU A 247 -11.45 -11.59 -9.69
N PRO A 248 -12.35 -12.57 -9.46
CA PRO A 248 -12.27 -13.86 -10.13
C PRO A 248 -12.37 -13.75 -11.66
N THR A 249 -13.24 -12.86 -12.14
CA THR A 249 -13.40 -12.57 -13.57
C THR A 249 -12.15 -11.90 -14.12
N ALA A 250 -11.62 -10.88 -13.44
CA ALA A 250 -10.40 -10.19 -13.85
C ALA A 250 -9.17 -11.11 -13.92
N LEU A 251 -9.03 -12.03 -12.95
CA LEU A 251 -7.97 -13.04 -12.95
C LEU A 251 -8.18 -14.10 -14.04
N GLY A 252 -9.43 -14.49 -14.29
CA GLY A 252 -9.77 -15.36 -15.41
C GLY A 252 -9.38 -14.76 -16.76
N GLU A 253 -9.68 -13.49 -16.96
CA GLU A 253 -9.25 -12.73 -18.15
C GLU A 253 -7.71 -12.54 -18.18
N LEU A 254 -7.02 -12.42 -17.05
CA LEU A 254 -5.55 -12.26 -17.02
C LEU A 254 -4.82 -13.56 -17.41
N TYR A 255 -5.26 -14.69 -16.86
CA TYR A 255 -4.61 -15.99 -16.99
C TYR A 255 -5.17 -16.86 -18.12
N ASP A 256 -6.20 -16.41 -18.83
CA ASP A 256 -6.97 -17.20 -19.80
C ASP A 256 -7.54 -18.49 -19.19
N LEU A 257 -8.08 -18.36 -17.97
CA LEU A 257 -8.63 -19.47 -17.19
C LEU A 257 -10.06 -19.17 -16.70
N PRO A 258 -10.88 -20.19 -16.40
CA PRO A 258 -12.22 -19.95 -15.87
C PRO A 258 -12.19 -19.22 -14.52
N ALA A 259 -13.05 -18.21 -14.34
CA ALA A 259 -13.15 -17.40 -13.12
C ALA A 259 -13.29 -18.23 -11.82
N ARG A 260 -13.96 -19.39 -11.89
CA ARG A 260 -14.12 -20.33 -10.76
C ARG A 260 -12.80 -20.86 -10.17
N MET A 261 -11.68 -20.73 -10.90
CA MET A 261 -10.36 -21.11 -10.40
C MET A 261 -9.77 -20.11 -9.40
N PHE A 262 -10.39 -18.93 -9.26
CA PHE A 262 -9.89 -17.83 -8.46
C PHE A 262 -10.87 -17.44 -7.35
N PRO A 263 -11.20 -18.33 -6.38
CA PRO A 263 -12.03 -17.95 -5.25
C PRO A 263 -11.35 -16.83 -4.45
N VAL A 264 -12.07 -15.72 -4.22
CA VAL A 264 -11.50 -14.55 -3.55
C VAL A 264 -11.14 -14.87 -2.11
N GLU A 265 -9.86 -14.75 -1.78
CA GLU A 265 -9.37 -14.85 -0.41
C GLU A 265 -9.40 -13.47 0.25
N ASN A 266 -10.45 -13.22 1.02
CA ASN A 266 -10.60 -11.98 1.78
C ASN A 266 -9.58 -11.90 2.91
N ALA A 267 -8.39 -11.35 2.62
CA ALA A 267 -7.35 -11.13 3.60
C ALA A 267 -7.33 -9.68 4.11
N ASN A 268 -7.13 -9.49 5.41
CA ASN A 268 -6.80 -8.19 6.03
C ASN A 268 -7.86 -7.08 5.93
N ARG A 269 -9.15 -7.36 6.12
CA ARG A 269 -10.11 -6.25 6.34
C ARG A 269 -9.75 -5.60 7.69
N ALA A 270 -9.55 -4.29 7.71
CA ALA A 270 -9.28 -3.56 8.96
C ALA A 270 -10.41 -3.77 10.00
N GLN A 271 -11.61 -4.09 9.52
CA GLN A 271 -12.80 -4.45 10.27
C GLN A 271 -12.67 -5.76 11.06
N ASP A 272 -11.82 -6.67 10.59
CA ASP A 272 -11.61 -8.00 11.16
C ASP A 272 -10.44 -8.01 12.16
N LYS A 273 -9.71 -6.89 12.26
CA LYS A 273 -8.68 -6.71 13.28
C LYS A 273 -9.34 -6.50 14.64
N VAL A 274 -8.60 -6.78 15.71
CA VAL A 274 -9.03 -6.68 17.13
C VAL A 274 -9.75 -5.35 17.44
N PHE A 275 -9.43 -4.27 16.73
CA PHE A 275 -10.01 -2.93 16.89
C PHE A 275 -11.06 -2.52 15.83
N GLY A 276 -11.62 -3.45 15.07
CA GLY A 276 -12.47 -3.17 13.91
C GLY A 276 -13.67 -2.24 14.17
N ARG A 277 -14.27 -2.31 15.36
CA ARG A 277 -15.37 -1.41 15.77
C ARG A 277 -14.92 0.04 15.93
N ILE A 278 -13.83 0.26 16.66
CA ILE A 278 -13.27 1.61 16.91
C ILE A 278 -12.77 2.20 15.59
N TYR A 279 -12.11 1.39 14.75
CA TYR A 279 -11.74 1.81 13.41
C TYR A 279 -12.95 2.31 12.60
N LYS A 280 -14.04 1.55 12.56
CA LYS A 280 -15.26 1.94 11.82
C LYS A 280 -15.83 3.26 12.32
N GLU A 281 -15.90 3.43 13.64
CA GLU A 281 -16.41 4.65 14.26
C GLU A 281 -15.52 5.86 13.99
N MET A 282 -14.20 5.70 14.06
CA MET A 282 -13.27 6.78 13.75
C MET A 282 -13.37 7.18 12.29
N VAL A 283 -13.39 6.19 11.38
CA VAL A 283 -13.48 6.43 9.94
C VAL A 283 -14.81 7.09 9.55
N SER A 284 -15.93 6.74 10.18
CA SER A 284 -17.22 7.39 9.87
C SER A 284 -17.27 8.86 10.27
N LYS A 285 -16.46 9.26 11.25
CA LYS A 285 -16.37 10.64 11.75
C LYS A 285 -15.25 11.46 11.08
N LEU A 286 -14.36 10.84 10.31
CA LEU A 286 -13.25 11.53 9.65
C LEU A 286 -13.75 12.33 8.45
N LYS A 287 -13.59 13.66 8.54
CA LYS A 287 -13.95 14.62 7.51
C LYS A 287 -12.80 15.56 7.18
N PHE A 288 -12.62 15.86 5.90
CA PHE A 288 -11.53 16.64 5.34
C PHE A 288 -12.05 17.90 4.62
N GLU A 289 -11.17 18.88 4.47
CA GLU A 289 -11.48 20.15 3.80
C GLU A 289 -11.66 19.95 2.29
N GLY A 290 -12.57 20.72 1.69
CA GLY A 290 -12.90 20.61 0.27
C GLY A 290 -11.67 20.77 -0.64
N GLY A 291 -10.81 21.76 -0.37
CA GLY A 291 -9.63 22.02 -1.20
C GLY A 291 -8.65 20.85 -1.29
N LEU A 292 -8.45 20.09 -0.19
CA LEU A 292 -7.63 18.88 -0.21
C LEU A 292 -8.29 17.77 -1.05
N LEU A 293 -9.61 17.61 -0.92
CA LEU A 293 -10.35 16.60 -1.68
C LEU A 293 -10.35 16.92 -3.17
N ASP A 294 -10.42 18.19 -3.52
CA ASP A 294 -10.31 18.65 -4.90
C ASP A 294 -8.93 18.31 -5.45
N GLU A 295 -7.84 18.67 -4.76
CA GLU A 295 -6.48 18.29 -5.21
C GLU A 295 -6.33 16.78 -5.47
N LEU A 296 -6.85 15.94 -4.56
CA LEU A 296 -6.75 14.49 -4.69
C LEU A 296 -7.62 13.92 -5.83
N TYR A 297 -8.87 14.38 -5.95
CA TYR A 297 -9.82 13.86 -6.93
C TYR A 297 -9.71 14.50 -8.31
N GLU A 298 -9.01 15.63 -8.43
CA GLU A 298 -8.63 16.21 -9.70
C GLU A 298 -7.32 15.63 -10.27
N SER A 299 -6.58 14.84 -9.47
CA SER A 299 -5.36 14.17 -9.91
C SER A 299 -5.60 13.25 -11.12
N ARG A 300 -4.57 13.09 -11.96
CA ARG A 300 -4.59 12.16 -13.10
C ARG A 300 -4.96 10.75 -12.64
N TYR A 301 -4.36 10.29 -11.54
CA TYR A 301 -4.67 9.01 -10.92
C TYR A 301 -6.18 8.84 -10.65
N ALA A 302 -6.79 9.79 -9.93
CA ALA A 302 -8.19 9.69 -9.55
C ALA A 302 -9.11 9.73 -10.76
N ARG A 303 -8.91 10.69 -11.67
CA ARG A 303 -9.72 10.85 -12.89
C ARG A 303 -9.55 9.71 -13.89
N HIS A 304 -8.42 9.00 -13.85
CA HIS A 304 -8.18 7.86 -14.70
C HIS A 304 -8.95 6.62 -14.21
N PHE A 305 -8.85 6.30 -12.92
CA PHE A 305 -9.43 5.06 -12.37
C PHE A 305 -10.89 5.20 -11.94
N TYR A 306 -11.44 6.40 -11.82
CA TYR A 306 -12.79 6.61 -11.30
C TYR A 306 -13.61 7.55 -12.17
N THR A 307 -14.90 7.23 -12.28
CA THR A 307 -15.88 8.08 -12.95
C THR A 307 -16.16 9.35 -12.13
N PRO A 308 -16.68 10.43 -12.76
CA PRO A 308 -17.12 11.61 -12.03
C PRO A 308 -18.15 11.29 -10.93
N THR A 309 -19.03 10.32 -11.17
CA THR A 309 -20.05 9.88 -10.19
C THR A 309 -19.42 9.22 -8.97
N GLU A 310 -18.44 8.32 -9.17
CA GLU A 310 -17.71 7.66 -8.08
C GLU A 310 -16.89 8.67 -7.28
N LEU A 311 -16.16 9.58 -7.95
CA LEU A 311 -15.41 10.64 -7.30
C LEU A 311 -16.31 11.57 -6.48
N SER A 312 -17.49 11.90 -6.99
CA SER A 312 -18.50 12.68 -6.25
C SER A 312 -18.98 11.94 -4.99
N ALA A 313 -19.21 10.63 -5.10
CA ALA A 313 -19.60 9.81 -3.96
C ALA A 313 -18.49 9.72 -2.90
N PHE A 314 -17.22 9.60 -3.31
CA PHE A 314 -16.09 9.65 -2.39
C PHE A 314 -15.96 11.01 -1.73
N ARG A 315 -16.13 12.10 -2.49
CA ARG A 315 -16.12 13.47 -1.94
C ARG A 315 -17.17 13.63 -0.87
N LEU A 316 -18.42 13.27 -1.14
CA LEU A 316 -19.52 13.33 -0.15
C LEU A 316 -19.21 12.54 1.13
N ARG A 317 -18.60 11.35 0.98
CA ARG A 317 -18.18 10.53 2.13
C ARG A 317 -17.17 11.25 3.01
N TRP A 318 -16.18 11.90 2.40
CA TRP A 318 -15.01 12.43 3.11
C TRP A 318 -15.08 13.92 3.42
N GLN A 319 -15.99 14.68 2.82
CA GLN A 319 -16.06 16.13 2.97
C GLN A 319 -16.70 16.56 4.29
N GLN A 320 -16.09 17.56 4.91
CA GLN A 320 -16.67 18.30 6.05
C GLN A 320 -17.86 19.14 5.58
N GLU A 321 -18.96 19.10 6.34
CA GLU A 321 -20.12 19.97 6.13
C GLU A 321 -19.76 21.46 6.20
#